data_AF-A0A0F8WP04-F1
#
_entry.id   AF-A0A0F8WP04-F1
#
_cell.length_a   1.000
_cell.length_b   1.000
_cell.length_c   1.000
_cell.angle_alpha   90.00
_cell.angle_beta   90.00
_cell.angle_gamma   90.00
#
_symmetry.space_group_name_H-M   'P 1'
#
loop_
_entity.id
_entity.type
_entity.pdbx_description
1 polymer ?
#
loop_
_entity_poly.entity_id
_entity_poly.type
_entity_poly.pdbx_seq_one_letter_code
_entity_poly.pdbx_strand_id
1 'polypeptide(L)'
;MGLPRLQAAHHNHLQGGDVDLSKIEPYTGPILFGAEKQEPVDEDAVSKVEEVPTGAPEPTPAAKAPMQDLAAWVAARLQSGETIDAKGLFEAAAGYFGGTAGEGKFDPRDAYDALEAGVNMHLTRTRAHIPKGSVEKA
;
A
#
# COMPACT_ATOMS: atom_id res chain seq x y z
N MET A 1 -11.36 -50.24 29.57
CA MET A 1 -10.81 -49.72 28.30
C MET A 1 -11.74 -50.18 27.18
N GLY A 2 -12.27 -49.38 26.26
CA GLY A 2 -12.01 -48.00 25.92
C GLY A 2 -13.21 -47.37 25.22
N LEU A 3 -13.24 -46.04 25.24
CA LEU A 3 -14.23 -45.19 24.57
C LEU A 3 -14.13 -45.35 23.05
N PRO A 4 -15.24 -45.36 22.29
CA PRO A 4 -15.17 -45.00 20.88
C PRO A 4 -14.95 -43.48 20.77
N ARG A 5 -13.80 -43.11 20.20
CA ARG A 5 -13.41 -41.73 19.86
C ARG A 5 -14.44 -41.10 18.92
N LEU A 6 -14.92 -39.90 19.28
CA LEU A 6 -15.42 -38.93 18.30
C LEU A 6 -14.27 -38.49 17.40
N GLN A 7 -14.39 -38.72 16.10
CA GLN A 7 -13.55 -38.14 15.04
C GLN A 7 -14.31 -38.33 13.72
N ALA A 8 -14.46 -37.38 12.80
CA ALA A 8 -13.96 -36.03 12.66
C ALA A 8 -14.95 -35.24 11.79
N ALA A 9 -14.91 -33.92 11.91
CA ALA A 9 -15.61 -32.97 11.06
C ALA A 9 -15.39 -33.27 9.57
N HIS A 10 -16.49 -33.22 8.80
CA HIS A 10 -16.47 -33.17 7.35
C HIS A 10 -15.66 -31.95 6.91
N HIS A 11 -14.41 -32.19 6.49
CA HIS A 11 -13.62 -31.20 5.79
C HIS A 11 -14.31 -30.92 4.44
N ASN A 12 -14.87 -29.72 4.30
CA ASN A 12 -15.38 -29.25 3.03
C ASN A 12 -14.17 -28.84 2.17
N HIS A 13 -13.64 -29.80 1.42
CA HIS A 13 -12.56 -29.58 0.47
C HIS A 13 -13.18 -28.98 -0.79
N LEU A 14 -13.13 -27.65 -0.93
CA LEU A 14 -13.47 -26.98 -2.18
C LEU A 14 -12.40 -27.34 -3.21
N GLN A 15 -12.75 -28.31 -4.05
CA GLN A 15 -11.94 -28.78 -5.15
C GLN A 15 -11.90 -27.68 -6.20
N GLY A 16 -10.75 -27.02 -6.35
CA GLY A 16 -10.49 -26.04 -7.40
C GLY A 16 -10.50 -26.71 -8.76
N GLY A 17 -11.69 -26.95 -9.30
CA GLY A 17 -11.89 -27.27 -10.71
C GLY A 17 -11.84 -25.98 -11.51
N ASP A 18 -11.08 -25.98 -12.61
CA ASP A 18 -11.08 -24.92 -13.60
C ASP A 18 -12.52 -24.55 -13.99
N VAL A 19 -12.94 -23.35 -13.61
CA VAL A 19 -14.25 -22.82 -13.99
C VAL A 19 -14.17 -22.39 -15.45
N ASP A 20 -14.80 -23.16 -16.34
CA ASP A 20 -14.85 -22.85 -17.76
C ASP A 20 -15.81 -21.68 -18.02
N LEU A 21 -15.24 -20.47 -18.04
CA LEU A 21 -15.96 -19.21 -18.23
C LEU A 21 -16.61 -19.09 -19.62
N SER A 22 -16.24 -19.94 -20.59
CA SER A 22 -16.83 -19.91 -21.93
C SER A 22 -18.25 -20.47 -22.00
N LYS A 23 -18.68 -21.17 -20.94
CA LYS A 23 -20.02 -21.77 -20.82
C LYS A 23 -21.00 -20.91 -20.01
N ILE A 24 -20.56 -19.76 -19.51
CA ILE A 24 -21.40 -18.87 -18.70
C ILE A 24 -22.00 -17.81 -19.61
N GLU A 25 -23.32 -17.86 -19.81
CA GLU A 25 -24.01 -16.80 -20.52
C GLU A 25 -24.05 -15.52 -19.67
N PRO A 26 -23.86 -14.32 -20.27
CA PRO A 26 -23.98 -13.07 -19.55
C PRO A 26 -25.38 -12.95 -18.92
N TYR A 27 -25.43 -12.76 -17.61
CA TYR A 27 -26.69 -12.54 -16.91
C TYR A 27 -27.31 -11.21 -17.38
N THR A 28 -28.49 -11.30 -17.97
CA THR A 28 -29.25 -10.16 -18.52
C THR A 28 -30.59 -9.93 -17.81
N GLY A 29 -30.86 -10.69 -16.74
CA GLY A 29 -32.06 -10.52 -15.94
C GLY A 29 -32.00 -9.28 -15.03
N PRO A 30 -33.16 -8.77 -14.57
CA PRO A 30 -33.18 -7.74 -13.54
C PRO A 30 -32.65 -8.33 -12.22
N ILE A 31 -31.67 -7.67 -11.62
CA ILE A 31 -31.17 -8.02 -10.28
C ILE A 31 -32.30 -7.77 -9.30
N LEU A 32 -32.95 -8.85 -8.86
CA LEU A 32 -33.97 -8.80 -7.81
C LEU A 32 -33.25 -8.76 -6.46
N PHE A 33 -33.10 -7.58 -5.90
CA PHE A 33 -32.76 -7.44 -4.48
C PHE A 33 -33.92 -8.05 -3.68
N GLY A 34 -33.67 -9.18 -3.02
CA GLY A 34 -34.62 -9.75 -2.07
C GLY A 34 -34.89 -8.73 -0.97
N ALA A 35 -36.06 -8.83 -0.32
CA ALA A 35 -36.30 -8.12 0.92
C ALA A 35 -35.44 -8.75 2.03
N GLU A 36 -34.11 -8.60 1.93
CA GLU A 36 -33.21 -8.80 3.05
C GLU A 36 -33.63 -7.78 4.10
N LYS A 37 -34.10 -8.29 5.24
CA LYS A 37 -34.20 -7.47 6.45
C LYS A 37 -32.78 -7.07 6.79
N GLN A 38 -32.42 -5.83 6.46
CA GLN A 38 -31.25 -5.21 7.06
C GLN A 38 -31.53 -5.17 8.57
N GLU A 39 -30.81 -6.00 9.32
CA GLU A 39 -30.75 -5.82 10.76
C GLU A 39 -30.22 -4.40 11.03
N PRO A 40 -30.75 -3.71 12.06
CA PRO A 40 -30.24 -2.39 12.41
C PRO A 40 -28.74 -2.50 12.61
N VAL A 41 -27.99 -1.60 11.97
CA VAL A 41 -26.55 -1.48 12.17
C VAL A 41 -26.34 -1.31 13.67
N ASP A 42 -25.62 -2.25 14.27
CA ASP A 42 -25.20 -2.15 15.66
C ASP A 42 -24.19 -0.99 15.72
N GLU A 43 -24.67 0.19 16.10
CA GLU A 43 -23.85 1.40 16.21
C GLU A 43 -22.77 1.27 17.30
N ASP A 44 -22.93 0.30 18.22
CA ASP A 44 -21.95 -0.04 19.25
C ASP A 44 -20.85 -1.00 18.73
N ALA A 45 -21.02 -1.63 17.56
CA ALA A 45 -19.99 -2.46 16.93
C ALA A 45 -18.72 -1.68 16.56
N VAL A 46 -18.80 -0.34 16.48
CA VAL A 46 -17.62 0.53 16.32
C VAL A 46 -16.70 0.42 17.54
N SER A 47 -17.24 0.13 18.72
CA SER A 47 -16.47 -0.01 19.97
C SER A 47 -15.80 -1.38 20.14
N LYS A 48 -16.05 -2.33 19.22
CA LYS A 48 -15.47 -3.68 19.25
C LYS A 48 -14.63 -4.02 18.02
N VAL A 49 -14.28 -3.01 17.23
CA VAL A 49 -13.09 -3.09 16.40
C VAL A 49 -11.92 -2.94 17.36
N GLU A 50 -11.29 -4.05 17.75
CA GLU A 50 -9.93 -3.98 18.25
C GLU A 50 -9.13 -3.25 17.17
N GLU A 51 -8.65 -2.05 17.48
CA GLU A 51 -7.62 -1.39 16.69
C GLU A 51 -6.53 -2.44 16.48
N VAL A 52 -6.42 -2.97 15.27
CA VAL A 52 -5.14 -3.52 14.83
C VAL A 52 -4.17 -2.37 15.04
N PRO A 53 -3.16 -2.51 15.93
CA PRO A 53 -2.25 -1.41 16.17
C PRO A 53 -1.59 -1.11 14.83
N THR A 54 -1.99 0.00 14.21
CA THR A 54 -1.19 0.69 13.21
C THR A 54 -0.06 1.37 13.99
N GLY A 55 0.73 0.55 14.68
CA GLY A 55 2.04 0.91 15.17
C GLY A 55 2.96 0.86 13.98
N ALA A 56 2.82 1.81 13.06
CA ALA A 56 4.00 2.25 12.32
C ALA A 56 4.95 2.77 13.42
N PRO A 57 6.08 2.09 13.69
CA PRO A 57 7.04 2.63 14.63
C PRO A 57 7.42 4.02 14.13
N GLU A 58 7.35 5.03 14.99
CA GLU A 58 7.90 6.34 14.66
C GLU A 58 9.34 6.11 14.16
N PRO A 59 9.71 6.68 13.01
CA PRO A 59 11.00 6.40 12.39
C PRO A 59 12.10 6.76 13.39
N THR A 60 12.82 5.74 13.84
CA THR A 60 13.95 5.93 14.75
C THR A 60 14.97 6.89 14.11
N PRO A 61 15.73 7.66 14.90
CA PRO A 61 16.70 8.62 14.37
C PRO A 61 17.70 8.01 13.37
N ALA A 62 17.97 6.71 13.47
CA ALA A 62 18.81 5.96 12.54
C ALA A 62 18.19 5.78 11.15
N ALA A 63 16.86 5.75 11.03
CA ALA A 63 16.15 5.64 9.75
C ALA A 63 16.06 6.98 8.99
N LYS A 64 16.26 8.12 9.68
CA LYS A 64 16.23 9.44 9.03
C LYS A 64 17.36 9.66 8.04
N ALA A 65 18.57 9.14 8.33
CA ALA A 65 19.71 9.24 7.41
C ALA A 65 19.47 8.49 6.07
N PRO A 66 19.15 7.17 6.06
CA PRO A 66 18.92 6.45 4.81
C PRO A 66 17.70 6.98 4.04
N MET A 67 16.67 7.49 4.72
CA MET A 67 15.54 8.14 4.06
C MET A 67 15.94 9.45 3.35
N GLN A 68 16.79 10.27 3.99
CA GLN A 68 17.33 11.50 3.38
C GLN A 68 18.25 11.19 2.19
N ASP A 69 19.09 10.17 2.31
CA ASP A 69 19.99 9.74 1.23
C ASP A 69 19.20 9.21 0.03
N LEU A 70 18.17 8.41 0.27
CA LEU A 70 17.26 7.95 -0.78
C LEU A 70 16.51 9.13 -1.44
N ALA A 71 16.02 10.10 -0.65
CA ALA A 71 15.38 11.30 -1.20
C ALA A 71 16.34 12.14 -2.06
N ALA A 72 17.61 12.27 -1.65
CA ALA A 72 18.63 12.95 -2.43
C ALA A 72 18.94 12.20 -3.75
N TRP A 73 18.98 10.87 -3.71
CA TRP A 73 19.13 10.04 -4.89
C TRP A 73 17.98 10.22 -5.88
N VAL A 74 16.73 10.23 -5.39
CA VAL A 74 15.53 10.53 -6.20
C VAL A 74 15.66 11.90 -6.87
N ALA A 75 15.99 12.94 -6.10
CA ALA A 75 16.11 14.29 -6.62
C ALA A 75 17.19 14.40 -7.72
N ALA A 76 18.32 13.70 -7.56
CA ALA A 76 19.40 13.65 -8.55
C ALA A 76 18.95 12.97 -9.85
N ARG A 77 18.19 11.89 -9.75
CA ARG A 77 17.70 11.13 -10.91
C ARG A 77 16.62 11.89 -11.69
N LEU A 78 15.73 12.60 -10.98
CA LEU A 78 14.81 13.54 -11.62
C LEU A 78 15.55 14.70 -12.29
N GLN A 79 16.65 15.18 -11.70
CA GLN A 79 17.46 16.23 -12.30
C GLN A 79 18.19 15.77 -13.57
N SER A 80 18.57 14.49 -13.68
CA SER A 80 19.17 13.92 -14.89
C SER A 80 18.13 13.58 -15.97
N GLY A 81 16.83 13.72 -15.68
CA GLY A 81 15.75 13.34 -16.60
C GLY A 81 15.53 11.83 -16.69
N GLU A 82 16.07 11.06 -15.75
CA GLU A 82 15.90 9.62 -15.69
C GLU A 82 14.58 9.24 -15.02
N THR A 83 13.98 8.15 -15.48
CA THR A 83 12.78 7.59 -14.86
C THR A 83 13.13 6.75 -13.63
N ILE A 84 12.20 6.73 -12.67
CA ILE A 84 12.24 5.87 -11.49
C ILE A 84 10.97 5.02 -11.54
N ASP A 85 11.14 3.71 -11.69
CA ASP A 85 10.05 2.76 -11.55
C ASP A 85 10.03 2.17 -10.13
N ALA A 86 8.97 1.43 -9.80
CA ALA A 86 8.83 0.84 -8.47
C ALA A 86 10.00 -0.09 -8.14
N LYS A 87 10.43 -0.93 -9.09
CA LYS A 87 11.55 -1.85 -8.90
C LYS A 87 12.84 -1.10 -8.53
N GLY A 88 13.19 -0.07 -9.30
CA GLY A 88 14.39 0.74 -9.06
C GLY A 88 14.32 1.51 -7.75
N LEU A 89 13.14 1.99 -7.35
CA LEU A 89 12.95 2.64 -6.05
C LEU A 89 13.22 1.67 -4.89
N PHE A 90 12.65 0.47 -4.93
CA PHE A 90 12.82 -0.52 -3.86
C PHE A 90 14.22 -1.14 -3.84
N GLU A 91 14.89 -1.26 -4.99
CA GLU A 91 16.30 -1.66 -5.08
C GLU A 91 17.22 -0.59 -4.46
N ALA A 92 16.98 0.69 -4.77
CA ALA A 92 17.73 1.80 -4.16
C ALA A 92 17.48 1.85 -2.65
N ALA A 93 16.22 1.73 -2.21
CA ALA A 93 15.87 1.67 -0.79
C ALA A 93 16.59 0.52 -0.09
N ALA A 94 16.61 -0.68 -0.67
CA ALA A 94 17.33 -1.80 -0.07
C ALA A 94 18.83 -1.53 0.10
N GLY A 95 19.43 -0.79 -0.83
CA GLY A 95 20.82 -0.33 -0.72
C GLY A 95 21.06 0.62 0.46
N TYR A 96 20.19 1.61 0.66
CA TYR A 96 20.35 2.60 1.74
C TYR A 96 19.95 2.07 3.12
N PHE A 97 18.89 1.25 3.20
CA PHE A 97 18.39 0.70 4.46
C PHE A 97 19.10 -0.60 4.89
N GLY A 98 20.03 -1.12 4.07
CA GLY A 98 20.83 -2.29 4.41
C GLY A 98 20.08 -3.63 4.31
N GLY A 99 19.16 -3.73 3.35
CA GLY A 99 18.39 -4.92 3.01
C GLY A 99 16.94 -4.57 2.65
N THR A 100 16.14 -5.58 2.35
CA THR A 100 14.83 -5.44 1.73
C THR A 100 13.69 -5.18 2.72
N ALA A 101 12.55 -4.70 2.20
CA ALA A 101 11.31 -4.60 2.98
C ALA A 101 10.84 -5.97 3.50
N GLY A 102 11.05 -7.05 2.73
CA GLY A 102 10.73 -8.42 3.14
C GLY A 102 11.58 -8.93 4.33
N GLU A 103 12.74 -8.32 4.55
CA GLU A 103 13.61 -8.56 5.71
C GLU A 103 13.31 -7.62 6.89
N GLY A 104 12.31 -6.73 6.74
CA GLY A 104 11.92 -5.75 7.76
C GLY A 104 12.93 -4.61 7.96
N LYS A 105 13.80 -4.35 6.98
CA LYS A 105 14.79 -3.25 7.07
C LYS A 105 14.17 -1.87 6.92
N PHE A 106 13.05 -1.80 6.20
CA PHE A 106 12.24 -0.61 6.02
C PHE A 106 10.80 -1.05 5.70
N ASP A 107 9.82 -0.19 5.99
CA ASP A 107 8.46 -0.34 5.52
C ASP A 107 8.34 0.18 4.08
N PRO A 108 7.52 -0.43 3.20
CA PRO A 108 7.28 0.12 1.87
C PRO A 108 6.92 1.62 1.86
N ARG A 109 6.24 2.11 2.90
CA ARG A 109 5.96 3.53 3.10
C ARG A 109 7.24 4.38 3.15
N ASP A 110 8.31 3.92 3.80
CA ASP A 110 9.56 4.68 3.92
C ASP A 110 10.17 4.99 2.54
N ALA A 111 10.05 4.06 1.59
CA ALA A 111 10.52 4.27 0.22
C ALA A 111 9.67 5.30 -0.53
N TYR A 112 8.35 5.30 -0.32
CA TYR A 112 7.45 6.29 -0.91
C TYR A 112 7.59 7.68 -0.26
N ASP A 113 7.76 7.75 1.06
CA ASP A 113 8.01 9.01 1.76
C ASP A 113 9.33 9.66 1.27
N ALA A 114 10.36 8.85 1.02
CA ALA A 114 11.61 9.32 0.42
C ALA A 114 11.43 9.78 -1.04
N LEU A 115 10.59 9.09 -1.83
CA LEU A 115 10.22 9.51 -3.19
C LEU A 115 9.54 10.88 -3.17
N GLU A 116 8.54 11.07 -2.32
CA GLU A 116 7.82 12.34 -2.17
C GLU A 116 8.76 13.47 -1.74
N ALA A 117 9.63 13.21 -0.75
CA ALA A 117 10.65 14.15 -0.32
C ALA A 117 11.59 14.54 -1.47
N GLY A 118 12.09 13.58 -2.23
CA GLY A 118 12.98 13.81 -3.37
C GLY A 118 12.32 14.59 -4.52
N VAL A 119 11.05 14.29 -4.82
CA VAL A 119 10.25 15.07 -5.78
C VAL A 119 10.12 16.52 -5.30
N ASN A 120 9.80 16.74 -4.03
CA ASN A 120 9.67 18.08 -3.45
C ASN A 120 11.00 18.85 -3.49
N MET A 121 12.13 18.19 -3.25
CA MET A 121 13.47 18.77 -3.41
C MET A 121 13.72 19.20 -4.86
N HIS A 122 13.42 18.33 -5.84
CA HIS A 122 13.58 18.64 -7.26
C HIS A 122 12.71 19.83 -7.69
N LEU A 123 11.44 19.85 -7.26
CA LEU A 123 10.51 20.94 -7.56
C LEU A 123 10.94 22.26 -6.90
N THR A 124 11.48 22.23 -5.69
CA THR A 124 11.96 23.44 -5.03
C THR A 124 13.15 24.05 -5.79
N ARG A 125 14.06 23.21 -6.29
CA ARG A 125 15.20 23.64 -7.10
C ARG A 125 14.76 24.23 -8.46
N THR A 126 13.74 23.65 -9.09
CA THR A 126 13.27 24.08 -10.42
C THR A 126 12.27 25.25 -10.35
N ARG A 127 11.42 25.34 -9.31
CA ARG A 127 10.45 26.44 -9.09
C ARG A 127 11.06 27.70 -8.50
N ALA A 128 12.37 27.73 -8.24
CA ALA A 128 13.10 28.98 -7.94
C ALA A 128 12.99 30.05 -9.05
N HIS A 129 12.36 29.73 -10.20
CA HIS A 129 12.09 30.64 -11.31
C HIS A 129 10.61 31.04 -11.50
N ILE A 130 9.76 31.06 -10.47
CA ILE A 130 8.52 31.86 -10.56
C ILE A 130 8.82 33.26 -10.04
N PRO A 131 9.07 34.27 -10.89
CA PRO A 131 9.19 35.64 -10.42
C PRO A 131 7.87 36.01 -9.75
N LYS A 132 7.92 36.33 -8.45
CA LYS A 132 6.81 36.98 -7.75
C LYS A 132 6.58 38.34 -8.41
N GLY A 133 5.71 38.41 -9.41
CA GLY A 133 5.38 39.68 -10.08
C GLY A 133 4.63 39.61 -11.41
N SER A 134 4.57 38.48 -12.11
CA SER A 134 3.92 38.42 -13.44
C SER A 134 2.41 38.16 -13.36
N VAL A 135 1.68 39.07 -12.72
CA VAL A 135 0.27 39.31 -13.05
C VAL A 135 0.20 40.72 -13.62
N GLU A 136 0.47 40.82 -14.93
CA GLU A 136 0.09 42.00 -15.69
C GLU A 136 -1.43 42.14 -15.59
N LYS A 137 -1.87 43.26 -15.02
CA LYS A 137 -3.26 43.68 -15.08
C LYS A 137 -3.58 44.01 -16.53
N ALA A 138 -4.49 43.26 -17.13
CA ALA A 138 -5.22 43.67 -18.33
C ALA A 138 -6.26 44.74 -17.98
#